data_AF-Q5BSI9-F1
#
_entry.id   AF-Q5BSI9-F1
#
_cell.length_a   1.000
_cell.length_b   1.000
_cell.length_c   1.000
_cell.angle_alpha   90.00
_cell.angle_beta   90.00
_cell.angle_gamma   90.00
#
_symmetry.space_group_name_H-M   'P 1'
#
loop_
_entity.id
_entity.type
_entity.pdbx_description
1 polymer ?
#
loop_
_entity_poly.entity_id
_entity_poly.type
_entity_poly.pdbx_seq_one_letter_code
_entity_poly.pdbx_strand_id
1 'polypeptide(L)'
;LPVVTTQRLCKLLDSKESEWQKFAKHIGMERYISYLKSQLSPTAVLLNIWETRSRDEPGVNDLKTIFCAMDRTDCANLLDIETNIQNCHL
;
A
#
# COMPACT_ATOMS: atom_id res chain seq x y z
N LEU A 1 -5.08 -3.93 -7.26
CA LEU A 1 -4.57 -4.87 -6.23
C LEU A 1 -5.69 -5.82 -5.81
N PRO A 2 -5.41 -7.10 -5.55
CA PRO A 2 -6.42 -8.02 -5.01
C PRO A 2 -6.99 -7.52 -3.68
N VAL A 3 -8.30 -7.75 -3.45
CA VAL A 3 -9.01 -7.29 -2.23
C VAL A 3 -8.36 -7.86 -0.95
N VAL A 4 -7.90 -9.11 -1.00
CA VAL A 4 -7.29 -9.79 0.16
C VAL A 4 -5.94 -9.17 0.51
N THR A 5 -5.06 -8.92 -0.47
CA THR A 5 -3.83 -8.12 -0.29
C THR A 5 -4.13 -6.80 0.41
N THR A 6 -5.06 -6.01 -0.13
CA THR A 6 -5.39 -4.68 0.39
C THR A 6 -5.86 -4.75 1.84
N GLN A 7 -6.74 -5.69 2.18
CA GLN A 7 -7.22 -5.87 3.56
C GLN A 7 -6.07 -6.23 4.53
N ARG A 8 -5.13 -7.08 4.11
CA ARG A 8 -3.97 -7.45 4.92
C ARG A 8 -3.02 -6.27 5.12
N LEU A 9 -2.75 -5.50 4.06
CA LEU A 9 -1.94 -4.28 4.14
C LEU A 9 -2.58 -3.24 5.07
N CYS A 10 -3.89 -3.01 4.97
CA CYS A 10 -4.61 -2.12 5.88
C CYS A 10 -4.45 -2.56 7.34
N LYS A 11 -4.66 -3.85 7.65
CA LYS A 11 -4.46 -4.36 9.01
C LYS A 11 -3.03 -4.14 9.54
N LEU A 12 -2.04 -4.29 8.67
CA LEU A 12 -0.62 -4.14 9.01
C LEU A 12 -0.22 -2.67 9.25
N LEU A 13 -0.75 -1.75 8.45
CA LEU A 13 -0.33 -0.33 8.43
C LEU A 13 -1.24 0.59 9.23
N ASP A 14 -2.55 0.29 9.32
CA ASP A 14 -3.49 1.08 10.13
C ASP A 14 -3.31 0.84 11.63
N SER A 15 -2.61 -0.23 12.03
CA SER A 15 -2.33 -0.53 13.43
C SER A 15 -1.48 0.53 14.13
N LYS A 16 -0.71 1.33 13.38
CA LYS A 16 0.19 2.35 13.90
C LYS A 16 0.14 3.60 13.05
N GLU A 17 -0.14 4.75 13.66
CA GLU A 17 -0.19 6.02 12.94
C GLU A 17 1.09 6.35 12.18
N SER A 18 2.24 5.98 12.74
CA SER A 18 3.55 6.21 12.11
C SER A 18 3.70 5.52 10.77
N GLU A 19 3.04 4.37 10.58
CA GLU A 19 3.28 3.50 9.43
C GLU A 19 2.52 4.01 8.20
N TRP A 20 1.21 4.29 8.33
CA TRP A 20 0.46 4.87 7.23
C TRP A 20 0.91 6.31 6.92
N GLN A 21 1.45 7.07 7.88
CA GLN A 21 2.04 8.38 7.63
C GLN A 21 3.33 8.30 6.81
N LYS A 22 4.22 7.34 7.14
CA LYS A 22 5.41 7.07 6.32
C LYS A 22 5.00 6.68 4.90
N PHE A 23 3.96 5.86 4.75
CA PHE A 23 3.43 5.50 3.44
C PHE A 23 2.93 6.72 2.68
N ALA A 24 2.11 7.57 3.32
CA ALA A 24 1.65 8.82 2.75
C ALA A 24 2.80 9.72 2.28
N LYS A 25 3.89 9.80 3.04
CA LYS A 25 5.08 10.57 2.66
C LYS A 25 5.76 10.00 1.42
N HIS A 26 5.94 8.68 1.33
CA HIS A 26 6.59 8.04 0.18
C HIS A 26 5.78 8.21 -1.11
N ILE A 27 4.44 8.23 -1.04
CA ILE A 27 3.58 8.48 -2.21
C ILE A 27 3.32 9.99 -2.48
N GLY A 28 3.97 10.89 -1.72
CA GLY A 28 3.82 12.34 -1.88
C GLY A 28 2.46 12.91 -1.44
N MET A 29 1.80 12.27 -0.48
CA MET A 29 0.47 12.63 0.04
C MET A 29 0.48 13.14 1.49
N GLU A 30 1.64 13.56 1.99
CA GLU A 30 1.82 14.13 3.33
C GLU A 30 0.88 15.31 3.63
N ARG A 31 0.55 16.13 2.63
CA ARG A 31 -0.41 17.25 2.76
C ARG A 31 -1.84 16.81 3.13
N TYR A 32 -2.18 15.54 2.91
CA TYR A 32 -3.49 14.97 3.19
C TYR A 32 -3.54 14.23 4.53
N ILE A 33 -2.47 14.23 5.34
CA ILE A 33 -2.41 13.54 6.63
C ILE A 33 -3.60 13.92 7.53
N SER A 34 -3.94 15.19 7.65
CA SER A 34 -5.06 15.65 8.50
C SER A 34 -6.40 15.08 8.05
N TYR A 35 -6.63 14.94 6.73
CA TYR A 35 -7.83 14.33 6.18
C TYR A 35 -7.84 12.81 6.39
N LEU A 36 -6.68 12.16 6.25
CA LEU A 36 -6.53 10.72 6.43
C LEU A 36 -6.80 10.28 7.87
N LYS A 37 -6.46 11.12 8.86
CA LYS A 37 -6.77 10.87 10.29
C LYS A 37 -8.26 10.71 10.59
N SER A 38 -9.14 11.33 9.80
CA SER A 38 -10.59 11.19 9.98
C SER A 38 -11.19 9.98 9.28
N GLN A 39 -10.38 9.19 8.57
CA GLN A 39 -10.85 8.03 7.81
C GLN A 39 -10.81 6.76 8.65
N LEU A 40 -11.72 5.83 8.37
CA LEU A 40 -11.76 4.52 9.03
C LEU A 40 -10.52 3.67 8.74
N SER A 41 -9.93 3.83 7.55
CA SER A 41 -8.68 3.18 7.15
C SER A 41 -7.87 4.16 6.28
N PRO A 42 -6.92 4.91 6.87
CA PRO A 42 -6.06 5.81 6.11
C PRO A 42 -5.24 5.05 5.06
N THR A 43 -4.79 3.83 5.37
CA THR A 43 -4.05 2.99 4.41
C THR A 43 -4.90 2.63 3.20
N ALA A 44 -6.18 2.27 3.36
CA ALA A 44 -7.05 1.93 2.23
C ALA A 44 -7.20 3.12 1.26
N VAL A 45 -7.37 4.33 1.81
CA VAL A 45 -7.48 5.54 0.99
C VAL A 45 -6.17 5.81 0.25
N LEU A 46 -5.02 5.68 0.92
CA LEU A 46 -3.71 5.84 0.30
C LEU A 46 -3.47 4.81 -0.83
N LEU A 47 -3.81 3.54 -0.60
CA LEU A 47 -3.70 2.48 -1.60
C LEU A 47 -4.60 2.74 -2.82
N ASN A 48 -5.84 3.19 -2.60
CA ASN A 48 -6.75 3.55 -3.69
C ASN A 48 -6.18 4.72 -4.51
N ILE A 49 -5.62 5.74 -3.85
CA ILE A 49 -5.01 6.86 -4.57
C ILE A 49 -3.77 6.41 -5.36
N TRP A 50 -2.91 5.61 -4.75
CA TRP A 50 -1.77 5.02 -5.46
C TRP A 50 -2.23 4.23 -6.69
N GLU A 51 -3.25 3.38 -6.55
CA GLU A 51 -3.80 2.57 -7.65
C GLU A 51 -4.38 3.45 -8.78
N THR A 52 -5.01 4.58 -8.45
CA THR A 52 -5.46 5.53 -9.48
C THR A 52 -4.33 6.23 -10.23
N ARG A 53 -3.16 6.40 -9.59
CA ARG A 53 -1.97 7.03 -10.18
C ARG A 53 -1.15 6.04 -11.00
N SER A 54 -1.05 4.79 -10.57
CA SER A 54 -0.24 3.74 -11.20
C SER A 54 -0.91 3.07 -12.39
N ARG A 55 -1.93 3.70 -13.00
CA ARG A 55 -2.64 3.21 -14.18
C ARG A 55 -1.78 3.18 -15.45
N ASP A 56 -0.68 3.94 -15.48
CA ASP A 56 0.20 4.12 -16.64
C ASP A 56 1.63 3.52 -16.48
N GLU A 57 1.87 2.63 -15.49
CA GLU A 57 3.18 2.12 -14.98
C GLU A 57 3.94 3.09 -14.03
N PRO A 58 4.57 2.61 -12.92
CA PRO A 58 4.97 1.24 -12.59
C PRO A 58 3.95 0.53 -11.68
N GLY A 59 3.65 -0.74 -11.98
CA GLY A 59 2.72 -1.57 -11.21
C GLY A 59 3.19 -1.90 -9.78
N VAL A 60 2.75 -3.04 -9.26
CA VAL A 60 3.00 -3.54 -7.89
C VAL A 60 4.47 -3.42 -7.42
N ASN A 61 5.44 -3.39 -8.35
CA ASN A 61 6.85 -3.16 -8.06
C ASN A 61 7.16 -1.81 -7.40
N ASP A 62 6.46 -0.72 -7.77
CA ASP A 62 6.62 0.57 -7.10
C ASP A 62 6.18 0.50 -5.63
N LEU A 63 5.05 -0.16 -5.38
CA LEU A 63 4.54 -0.41 -4.04
C LEU A 63 5.54 -1.25 -3.22
N LYS A 64 6.20 -2.25 -3.83
CA LYS A 64 7.27 -3.02 -3.20
C LYS A 64 8.46 -2.14 -2.83
N THR A 65 8.93 -1.29 -3.74
CA THR A 65 10.03 -0.36 -3.47
C THR A 65 9.70 0.59 -2.32
N ILE A 66 8.48 1.13 -2.29
CA ILE A 66 8.00 1.98 -1.19
C ILE A 66 8.02 1.22 0.14
N PHE A 67 7.47 -0.01 0.18
CA PHE A 67 7.47 -0.80 1.41
C PHE A 67 8.86 -1.22 1.86
N CYS A 68 9.77 -1.55 0.94
CA CYS A 68 11.17 -1.78 1.27
C CYS A 68 11.84 -0.52 1.86
N ALA A 69 11.57 0.67 1.30
CA ALA A 69 12.08 1.93 1.83
C ALA A 69 11.51 2.30 3.21
N MET A 70 10.36 1.74 3.58
CA MET A 70 9.75 1.87 4.90
C MET A 70 10.24 0.82 5.92
N ASP A 71 11.21 -0.03 5.56
CA ASP A 71 11.63 -1.22 6.33
C ASP A 71 10.48 -2.24 6.55
N ARG A 72 9.48 -2.24 5.65
CA ARG A 72 8.31 -3.12 5.68
C ARG A 72 8.40 -4.21 4.62
N THR A 73 9.45 -5.00 4.71
CA THR A 73 9.66 -6.16 3.84
C THR A 73 8.55 -7.21 3.97
N ASP A 74 7.84 -7.25 5.10
CA ASP A 74 6.63 -8.05 5.28
C ASP A 74 5.51 -7.67 4.29
N CYS A 75 5.30 -6.37 4.07
CA CYS A 75 4.34 -5.86 3.10
C CYS A 75 4.80 -6.13 1.66
N ALA A 76 6.10 -5.97 1.37
CA ALA A 76 6.66 -6.27 0.04
C ALA A 76 6.53 -7.76 -0.31
N ASN A 77 6.83 -8.66 0.64
CA ASN A 77 6.69 -10.11 0.47
C ASN A 77 5.22 -10.52 0.25
N LEU A 78 4.27 -9.86 0.93
CA LEU A 78 2.84 -10.09 0.73
C LEU A 78 2.43 -9.83 -0.73
N LEU A 79 2.96 -8.76 -1.32
CA LEU A 79 2.72 -8.43 -2.72
C LEU A 79 3.31 -9.47 -3.67
N ASP A 80 4.53 -9.96 -3.40
CA ASP A 80 5.15 -11.03 -4.19
C ASP A 80 4.31 -12.29 -4.20
N ILE A 81 3.87 -12.74 -3.02
CA ILE A 81 3.07 -13.97 -2.86
C ILE A 81 1.78 -13.88 -3.69
N GLU A 82 1.03 -12.78 -3.60
CA GLU A 82 -0.24 -12.66 -4.33
C GLU A 82 -0.06 -12.40 -5.84
N THR A 83 1.01 -11.73 -6.27
CA THR A 83 1.33 -11.62 -7.71
C THR A 83 1.75 -12.96 -8.34
N ASN A 84 2.39 -13.86 -7.58
CA ASN A 84 2.77 -15.18 -8.07
C ASN A 84 1.57 -16.14 -8.17
N ILE A 85 0.57 -16.00 -7.29
CA ILE A 85 -0.64 -16.85 -7.30
C ILE A 85 -1.52 -16.57 -8.53
N GLN A 86 -1.52 -15.35 -9.08
CA GLN A 86 -2.25 -15.05 -10.32
C GLN A 86 -1.65 -15.72 -11.58
N ASN A 87 -0.40 -16.21 -11.52
CA ASN A 87 0.23 -16.94 -12.62
C ASN A 87 -0.02 -18.46 -12.59
N CYS A 88 -0.64 -18.99 -11.52
CA CYS A 88 -0.97 -20.42 -11.42
C CYS A 88 -2.37 -20.77 -11.96
N HIS A 89 -3.03 -19.84 -12.64
CA HIS A 89 -4.34 -20.03 -13.27
C HIS A 89 -4.29 -19.95 -14.81
N LEU A 90 -3.18 -20.37 -15.43
CA LEU A 90 -3.07 -20.63 -16.87
C LEU A 90 -2.64 -22.07 -17.13
#